data_AF-A0A7C5N7G0-F1
#
_entry.id   AF-A0A7C5N7G0-F1
#
_cell.length_a   1.000
_cell.length_b   1.000
_cell.length_c   1.000
_cell.angle_alpha   90.00
_cell.angle_beta   90.00
_cell.angle_gamma   90.00
#
_symmetry.space_group_name_H-M   'P 1'
#
loop_
_entity.id
_entity.type
_entity.pdbx_description
1 polymer ?
#
loop_
_entity_poly.entity_id
_entity_poly.type
_entity_poly.pdbx_seq_one_letter_code
_entity_poly.pdbx_strand_id
1 'polypeptide(L)'
;MGAAVQHNLDIHRDYDLSRHAWKRMSGRGLSPSAIRRVINFGRVAYVRGATIYAVGRKEVERFEQDGIDLADVEGVQVVCSDSGVIMTVYRNHDFRGLRPRRRRYRRRSW
;
A
#
# COMPACT_ATOMS: atom_id res chain seq x y z
N MET A 1 18.00 -27.99 -14.51
CA MET A 1 17.99 -27.12 -13.31
C MET A 1 17.14 -25.90 -13.64
N GLY A 2 15.86 -25.93 -13.25
CA GLY A 2 14.87 -24.93 -13.64
C GLY A 2 15.13 -23.59 -12.96
N ALA A 3 15.40 -22.56 -13.75
CA ALA A 3 15.39 -21.18 -13.29
C ALA A 3 14.01 -20.88 -12.68
N ALA A 4 14.00 -20.52 -11.40
CA ALA A 4 12.79 -20.05 -10.73
C ALA A 4 12.35 -18.76 -11.42
N VAL A 5 11.30 -18.87 -12.23
CA VAL A 5 10.69 -17.74 -12.92
C VAL A 5 10.09 -16.84 -11.84
N GLN A 6 10.76 -15.71 -11.60
CA GLN A 6 10.33 -14.70 -10.65
C GLN A 6 9.09 -14.03 -11.24
N HIS A 7 7.90 -14.47 -10.85
CA HIS A 7 6.64 -13.88 -11.30
C HIS A 7 6.48 -12.48 -10.67
N ASN A 8 6.98 -11.45 -11.35
CA ASN A 8 6.55 -10.07 -11.16
C ASN A 8 5.13 -9.99 -11.72
N LEU A 9 4.14 -9.96 -10.83
CA LEU A 9 2.74 -9.77 -11.20
C LEU A 9 2.46 -8.27 -11.19
N ASP A 10 2.37 -7.68 -12.38
CA ASP A 10 2.12 -6.25 -12.60
C ASP A 10 0.81 -5.80 -11.93
N ILE A 11 0.92 -5.01 -10.87
CA ILE A 11 -0.22 -4.35 -10.23
C ILE A 11 -0.26 -2.91 -10.77
N HIS A 12 -1.02 -2.64 -11.83
CA HIS A 12 -1.02 -1.36 -12.57
C HIS A 12 -1.10 -0.08 -11.70
N ARG A 13 0.11 0.36 -11.35
CA ARG A 13 0.77 1.63 -11.00
C ARG A 13 2.19 1.16 -10.69
N ASP A 14 3.23 1.57 -11.41
CA ASP A 14 4.67 1.21 -11.32
C ASP A 14 5.20 0.56 -10.01
N TYR A 15 4.65 -0.59 -9.60
CA TYR A 15 4.94 -1.23 -8.32
C TYR A 15 5.15 -2.73 -8.49
N ASP A 16 6.39 -3.16 -8.26
CA ASP A 16 6.80 -4.55 -8.32
C ASP A 16 6.58 -5.25 -6.98
N LEU A 17 6.01 -6.45 -6.99
CA LEU A 17 5.88 -7.27 -5.80
C LEU A 17 7.20 -8.01 -5.49
N SER A 18 7.80 -7.73 -4.33
CA SER A 18 8.89 -8.59 -3.85
C SER A 18 8.38 -9.97 -3.45
N ARG A 19 9.27 -10.98 -3.51
CA ARG A 19 8.99 -12.34 -3.00
C ARG A 19 8.56 -12.34 -1.52
N HIS A 20 9.13 -11.41 -0.73
CA HIS A 20 8.74 -11.25 0.67
C HIS A 20 7.31 -10.75 0.80
N ALA A 21 6.93 -9.71 0.04
CA ALA A 21 5.57 -9.19 0.02
C ALA A 21 4.56 -10.26 -0.41
N TRP A 22 4.86 -11.03 -1.46
CA TRP A 22 4.03 -12.16 -1.91
C TRP A 22 3.74 -13.15 -0.78
N LYS A 23 4.79 -13.63 -0.08
CA LYS A 23 4.60 -14.57 1.04
C LYS A 23 3.74 -13.97 2.16
N ARG A 24 3.90 -12.67 2.44
CA ARG A 24 3.19 -11.98 3.53
C ARG A 24 1.72 -11.71 3.20
N MET A 25 1.40 -11.38 1.95
CA MET A 25 0.02 -11.17 1.50
C MET A 25 -0.73 -12.50 1.41
N SER A 26 -0.13 -13.56 0.86
CA SER A 26 -0.76 -14.88 0.76
C SER A 26 -1.06 -15.45 2.14
N GLY A 27 -0.12 -15.36 3.09
CA GLY A 27 -0.34 -15.79 4.48
C GLY A 27 -1.37 -14.97 5.26
N ARG A 28 -1.93 -13.90 4.66
CA ARG A 28 -2.97 -13.04 5.24
C ARG A 28 -4.26 -13.02 4.42
N GLY A 29 -4.37 -13.89 3.40
CA GLY A 29 -5.52 -13.91 2.51
C GLY A 29 -5.70 -12.64 1.68
N LEU A 30 -4.63 -11.85 1.47
CA LEU A 30 -4.68 -10.64 0.66
C LEU A 30 -4.34 -10.96 -0.79
N SER A 31 -5.25 -10.61 -1.70
CA SER A 31 -5.06 -10.72 -3.14
C SER A 31 -4.30 -9.51 -3.72
N PRO A 32 -3.72 -9.61 -4.93
CA PRO A 32 -3.14 -8.46 -5.61
C PRO A 32 -4.15 -7.31 -5.82
N SER A 33 -5.44 -7.63 -6.02
CA SER A 33 -6.51 -6.62 -6.11
C SER A 33 -6.74 -5.88 -4.80
N ALA A 34 -6.64 -6.57 -3.66
CA ALA A 34 -6.68 -5.94 -2.34
C ALA A 34 -5.51 -4.95 -2.15
N ILE A 35 -4.29 -5.35 -2.55
CA ILE A 35 -3.11 -4.47 -2.52
C ILE A 35 -3.33 -3.23 -3.38
N ARG A 36 -3.85 -3.41 -4.59
CA ARG A 36 -4.15 -2.30 -5.51
C ARG A 36 -5.14 -1.30 -4.92
N ARG A 37 -6.18 -1.78 -4.24
CA ARG A 37 -7.17 -0.92 -3.57
C ARG A 37 -6.52 -0.11 -2.44
N VAL A 38 -5.61 -0.71 -1.67
CA VAL A 38 -4.86 0.01 -0.64
C VAL A 38 -3.96 1.10 -1.24
N ILE A 39 -3.27 0.82 -2.36
CA ILE A 39 -2.42 1.81 -3.04
C ILE A 39 -3.25 2.96 -3.65
N ASN A 40 -4.44 2.67 -4.17
CA ASN A 40 -5.27 3.67 -4.86
C ASN A 40 -6.11 4.53 -3.90
N PHE A 41 -6.67 3.93 -2.85
CA PHE A 41 -7.62 4.59 -1.96
C PHE A 41 -7.06 4.85 -0.56
N GLY A 42 -5.94 4.21 -0.19
CA GLY A 42 -5.28 4.45 1.07
C GLY A 42 -4.65 5.84 1.15
N ARG A 43 -4.55 6.37 2.37
CA ARG A 43 -3.72 7.55 2.62
C ARG A 43 -2.24 7.20 2.47
N VAL A 44 -1.44 8.20 2.11
CA VAL A 44 0.00 8.03 1.88
C VAL A 44 0.80 8.69 2.99
N ALA A 45 1.76 7.96 3.55
CA ALA A 45 2.76 8.46 4.47
C ALA A 45 4.17 8.25 3.90
N TYR A 46 4.94 9.33 3.77
CA TYR A 46 6.33 9.28 3.35
C TYR A 46 7.24 9.17 4.57
N VAL A 47 8.04 8.10 4.61
CA VAL A 47 9.06 7.86 5.64
C VAL A 47 10.45 7.82 4.99
N ARG A 48 11.52 7.75 5.79
CA ARG A 48 12.88 7.69 5.22
C ARG A 48 13.04 6.40 4.41
N GLY A 49 13.19 6.53 3.09
CA GLY A 49 13.43 5.43 2.16
C GLY A 49 12.20 4.58 1.82
N ALA A 50 10.99 4.99 2.22
CA ALA A 50 9.78 4.24 1.89
C ALA A 50 8.52 5.10 1.81
N THR A 51 7.55 4.60 1.04
CA THR A 51 6.19 5.11 0.97
C THR A 51 5.25 4.07 1.59
N ILE A 52 4.40 4.51 2.51
CA ILE A 52 3.40 3.64 3.15
C ILE A 52 2.01 4.06 2.69
N TYR A 53 1.29 3.11 2.10
CA TYR A 53 -0.14 3.24 1.81
C TYR A 53 -0.94 2.53 2.89
N ALA A 54 -1.96 3.18 3.44
CA ALA A 54 -2.76 2.61 4.52
C ALA A 54 -4.24 2.91 4.36
N VAL A 55 -5.07 1.89 4.56
CA VAL A 55 -6.53 2.03 4.69
C VAL A 55 -6.89 1.78 6.15
N GLY A 56 -7.49 2.77 6.82
CA GLY A 56 -8.14 2.59 8.10
C GLY A 56 -9.60 3.01 8.04
N ARG A 57 -10.28 2.97 9.19
CA ARG A 57 -11.68 3.33 9.33
C ARG A 57 -12.08 4.63 8.62
N LYS A 58 -11.25 5.68 8.69
CA LYS A 58 -11.51 6.96 8.02
C LYS A 58 -11.59 6.86 6.51
N GLU A 59 -10.74 6.03 5.90
CA GLU A 59 -10.78 5.80 4.46
C GLU A 59 -11.98 4.95 4.07
N VAL A 60 -12.34 3.94 4.87
CA VAL A 60 -13.56 3.14 4.67
C VAL A 60 -14.80 4.04 4.68
N GLU A 61 -15.01 4.80 5.75
CA GLU A 61 -16.17 5.71 5.89
C GLU A 61 -16.24 6.76 4.78
N ARG A 62 -15.08 7.25 4.31
CA ARG A 62 -15.01 8.25 3.25
C ARG A 62 -15.46 7.67 1.90
N PHE A 63 -14.94 6.51 1.54
CA PHE A 63 -15.17 5.93 0.21
C PHE A 63 -16.47 5.13 0.11
N GLU A 64 -17.01 4.69 1.24
CA GLU A 64 -18.36 4.10 1.32
C GLU A 64 -19.43 5.08 0.81
N GLN A 65 -19.27 6.39 1.09
CA GLN A 65 -20.16 7.45 0.59
C GLN A 65 -20.11 7.59 -0.94
N ASP A 66 -19.00 7.17 -1.57
CA ASP A 66 -18.79 7.18 -3.00
C ASP A 66 -19.12 5.81 -3.66
N GLY A 67 -19.68 4.86 -2.88
CA GLY A 67 -20.02 3.51 -3.36
C GLY A 67 -18.82 2.57 -3.51
N ILE A 68 -17.68 2.91 -2.93
CA ILE A 68 -16.46 2.10 -2.97
C ILE A 68 -16.30 1.40 -1.61
N ASP A 69 -16.59 0.11 -1.58
CA ASP A 69 -16.32 -0.73 -0.41
C ASP A 69 -14.80 -0.86 -0.21
N LEU A 70 -14.32 -0.71 1.03
CA LEU A 70 -12.94 -0.90 1.49
C LEU A 70 -12.84 -1.76 2.77
N ALA A 71 -13.96 -2.32 3.25
CA ALA A 71 -14.05 -2.98 4.54
C ALA A 71 -13.10 -4.20 4.66
N ASP A 72 -13.01 -5.00 3.59
CA ASP A 72 -12.12 -6.16 3.53
C ASP A 72 -10.62 -5.79 3.62
N VAL A 73 -10.25 -4.55 3.30
CA VAL A 73 -8.87 -4.03 3.40
C VAL A 73 -8.66 -3.04 4.55
N GLU A 74 -9.62 -2.91 5.47
CA GLU A 74 -9.44 -2.08 6.66
C GLU A 74 -8.27 -2.58 7.53
N GLY A 75 -7.38 -1.66 7.92
CA GLY A 75 -6.19 -1.99 8.70
C GLY A 75 -5.00 -2.41 7.83
N VAL A 76 -5.16 -2.57 6.51
CA VAL A 76 -4.06 -3.00 5.64
C VAL A 76 -3.11 -1.84 5.38
N GLN A 77 -1.82 -2.13 5.49
CA GLN A 77 -0.70 -1.23 5.24
C GLN A 77 0.27 -1.88 4.25
N VAL A 78 0.61 -1.15 3.19
CA VAL A 78 1.52 -1.57 2.12
C VAL A 78 2.74 -0.66 2.17
N VAL A 79 3.92 -1.25 2.31
CA VAL A 79 5.20 -0.52 2.36
C VAL A 79 5.94 -0.74 1.05
N CYS A 80 6.23 0.36 0.37
CA CYS A 80 6.98 0.37 -0.88
C CYS A 80 8.32 1.10 -0.67
N SER A 81 9.36 0.66 -1.37
CA SER A 81 10.57 1.46 -1.54
C SER A 81 10.27 2.73 -2.35
N ASP A 82 11.22 3.65 -2.36
CA ASP A 82 11.23 4.83 -3.24
C ASP A 82 11.27 4.46 -4.73
N SER A 83 11.87 3.31 -5.06
CA SER A 83 11.95 2.75 -6.42
C SER A 83 10.68 2.03 -6.88
N GLY A 84 9.61 2.01 -6.07
CA GLY A 84 8.37 1.34 -6.43
C GLY A 84 8.32 -0.16 -6.11
N VAL A 85 9.23 -0.72 -5.30
CA VAL A 85 9.12 -2.15 -4.94
C VAL A 85 8.29 -2.31 -3.68
N ILE A 86 7.22 -3.10 -3.72
CA ILE A 86 6.46 -3.49 -2.53
C ILE A 86 7.32 -4.42 -1.69
N MET A 87 7.81 -3.90 -0.56
CA MET A 87 8.69 -4.60 0.36
C MET A 87 7.89 -5.49 1.31
N THR A 88 6.78 -4.98 1.85
CA THR A 88 5.95 -5.76 2.79
C THR A 88 4.51 -5.27 2.81
N VAL A 89 3.63 -6.18 3.24
CA VAL A 89 2.21 -5.93 3.48
C VAL A 89 1.85 -6.51 4.84
N TYR A 90 1.11 -5.75 5.64
CA TYR A 90 0.60 -6.21 6.92
C TYR A 90 -0.76 -5.59 7.25
N ARG A 91 -1.47 -6.18 8.21
CA ARG A 91 -2.70 -5.62 8.78
C ARG A 91 -2.43 -5.17 10.20
N ASN A 92 -2.69 -3.91 10.49
CA ASN A 92 -2.58 -3.29 11.81
C ASN A 92 -3.50 -2.05 11.87
N HIS A 93 -4.38 -2.01 12.89
CA HIS A 93 -5.28 -0.88 13.12
C HIS A 93 -4.64 0.25 13.95
N ASP A 94 -3.42 0.06 14.45
CA ASP A 94 -2.63 1.15 15.03
C ASP A 94 -1.88 1.93 13.93
N PHE A 95 -2.31 3.17 13.72
CA PHE A 95 -1.75 4.07 12.73
C PHE A 95 -0.98 5.26 13.35
N ARG A 96 -0.72 5.25 14.66
CA ARG A 96 -0.06 6.38 15.36
C ARG A 96 1.33 6.70 14.78
N GLY A 97 2.02 5.69 14.24
CA GLY A 97 3.31 5.83 13.56
C GLY A 97 3.25 6.47 12.16
N LEU A 98 2.07 6.57 11.54
CA LEU A 98 1.90 7.13 10.19
C LEU A 98 1.65 8.64 10.17
N ARG A 99 1.97 9.35 11.27
CA ARG A 99 1.73 10.80 11.39
C ARG A 99 2.34 11.54 10.19
N PRO A 100 1.54 12.30 9.43
CA PRO A 100 2.07 13.05 8.31
C PRO A 100 3.08 14.08 8.84
N ARG A 101 4.34 14.00 8.39
CA ARG A 101 5.23 15.16 8.43
C ARG A 101 4.52 16.24 7.62
N ARG A 102 4.18 17.37 8.26
CA ARG A 102 3.54 18.52 7.60
C ARG A 102 4.25 18.79 6.28
N ARG A 103 3.56 18.59 5.16
CA ARG A 103 4.07 18.92 3.82
C ARG A 103 4.38 20.42 3.83
N ARG A 104 5.67 20.82 3.82
CA ARG A 104 6.04 22.16 3.35
C ARG A 104 5.62 22.19 1.88
N TYR A 105 4.59 22.97 1.59
CA TYR A 105 4.09 23.19 0.24
C TYR A 105 5.22 23.84 -0.57
N ARG A 106 6.01 23.03 -1.28
CA ARG A 106 7.02 23.53 -2.20
C ARG A 106 6.25 24.00 -3.43
N ARG A 107 5.91 25.29 -3.46
CA ARG A 107 5.38 25.96 -4.66
C ARG A 107 6.37 25.68 -5.80
N ARG A 108 5.93 24.99 -6.85
CA ARG A 108 6.64 24.95 -8.12
C ARG A 108 6.33 26.27 -8.82
N SER A 109 7.32 27.13 -8.93
CA SER A 109 7.32 28.27 -9.84
C SER A 109 7.68 27.76 -11.24
N TRP A 110 7.00 28.31 -12.25
CA TRP A 110 7.20 28.06 -13.68
C TRP A 110 8.59 28.48 -14.16
#